data_AF-A0A378KZ79-F1
#
_entry.id   AF-A0A378KZ79-F1
#
_cell.length_a   1.000
_cell.length_b   1.000
_cell.length_c   1.000
_cell.angle_alpha   90.00
_cell.angle_beta   90.00
_cell.angle_gamma   90.00
#
_symmetry.space_group_name_H-M   'P 1'
#
loop_
_entity.id
_entity.type
_entity.pdbx_description
1 polymer ?
#
loop_
_entity_poly.entity_id
_entity_poly.type
_entity_poly.pdbx_seq_one_letter_code
_entity_poly.pdbx_strand_id
1 'polypeptide(L)'
;MIIKSPELLSPAGSLKRMRRAFAYGADAVYAGQPRYSLRARNNEFSHEKLVIGINEAHAQGKLFFVASNIIAQNNKINTYLEDLAPVIEARPDALIMADPGLIMMVRERWPDQPVHLSVQSNVMNYAAVKFWQTMGLERVILSRELSLKEIQAIREYCPDIELEVFVHGALCMAHSGRCLLSGYFNHRDPNQGACTNACRWNYEVKEGTEDEWGNAHLETRTALFEQAPQREGELNIMEEDEHGTYLFNSKDLRAIQHVEALAQMGIDCLKIEGRTKSDFYVARVTQLYRKAIDDATAGKPFDRSLMDTLEGLSLRGYTEGFYRRHVPEEYQSYKDRNETGIKQQVVGELLDYDSSKQLLKVLVKNQFSVGDTLEIMLPTGNYRTTLEAIDSAEGHSIQRAPGSGHVVCIPANIQDANQLEHGYLIRHWSELQS
;
A
#
# COMPACT_ATOMS: atom_id res chain seq x y z
N MET A 1 -25.66 -17.96 -3.72
CA MET A 1 -25.23 -17.68 -2.33
C MET A 1 -25.02 -16.19 -2.22
N ILE A 2 -25.47 -15.55 -1.14
CA ILE A 2 -25.15 -14.15 -0.87
C ILE A 2 -23.70 -14.13 -0.39
N ILE A 3 -22.79 -13.51 -1.14
CA ILE A 3 -21.38 -13.38 -0.77
C ILE A 3 -21.30 -12.29 0.32
N LYS A 4 -20.72 -12.61 1.49
CA LYS A 4 -20.44 -11.61 2.53
C LYS A 4 -19.41 -10.63 1.97
N SER A 5 -19.72 -9.33 1.99
CA SER A 5 -18.73 -8.31 1.59
C SER A 5 -17.58 -8.28 2.60
N PRO A 6 -16.33 -8.50 2.19
CA PRO A 6 -15.19 -8.24 3.06
C PRO A 6 -15.05 -6.74 3.35
N GLU A 7 -14.49 -6.43 4.52
CA GLU A 7 -14.04 -5.10 4.89
C GLU A 7 -12.84 -4.68 4.03
N LEU A 8 -12.86 -3.46 3.48
CA LEU A 8 -11.70 -2.87 2.82
C LEU A 8 -10.89 -2.01 3.80
N LEU A 9 -9.71 -2.50 4.18
CA LEU A 9 -8.78 -1.82 5.09
C LEU A 9 -7.67 -1.11 4.32
N SER A 10 -7.71 0.23 4.34
CA SER A 10 -6.75 1.08 3.63
C SER A 10 -5.68 1.70 4.54
N PRO A 11 -4.46 1.98 4.03
CA PRO A 11 -3.39 2.53 4.83
C PRO A 11 -3.54 4.04 5.05
N ALA A 12 -3.33 4.51 6.28
CA ALA A 12 -3.26 5.93 6.61
C ALA A 12 -1.88 6.31 7.16
N GLY A 13 -1.13 7.10 6.40
CA GLY A 13 0.13 7.71 6.87
C GLY A 13 -0.01 9.14 7.38
N SER A 14 -1.15 9.78 7.11
CA SER A 14 -1.53 11.13 7.56
C SER A 14 -3.05 11.30 7.54
N LEU A 15 -3.57 12.35 8.17
CA LEU A 15 -5.00 12.70 8.12
C LEU A 15 -5.49 12.94 6.69
N LYS A 16 -4.67 13.54 5.82
CA LYS A 16 -5.03 13.72 4.40
C LYS A 16 -5.25 12.37 3.71
N ARG A 17 -4.32 11.41 3.90
CA ARG A 17 -4.43 10.06 3.32
C ARG A 17 -5.63 9.30 3.88
N MET A 18 -5.90 9.43 5.18
CA MET A 18 -7.07 8.86 5.83
C MET A 18 -8.37 9.34 5.19
N ARG A 19 -8.56 10.67 5.10
CA ARG A 19 -9.79 11.25 4.52
C ARG A 19 -9.98 10.82 3.06
N ARG A 20 -8.89 10.75 2.29
CA ARG A 20 -8.94 10.21 0.92
C ARG A 20 -9.31 8.73 0.90
N ALA A 21 -8.77 7.90 1.79
CA ALA A 21 -9.17 6.49 1.88
C ALA A 21 -10.68 6.34 2.11
N PHE A 22 -11.24 7.08 3.08
CA PHE A 22 -12.67 7.02 3.37
C PHE A 22 -13.53 7.53 2.21
N ALA A 23 -13.17 8.67 1.60
CA ALA A 23 -13.88 9.22 0.45
C ALA A 23 -13.95 8.21 -0.71
N TYR A 24 -12.87 7.48 -0.97
CA TYR A 24 -12.80 6.49 -2.05
C TYR A 24 -13.28 5.07 -1.68
N GLY A 25 -13.94 4.91 -0.53
CA GLY A 25 -14.68 3.70 -0.20
C GLY A 25 -14.00 2.73 0.79
N ALA A 26 -12.96 3.14 1.51
CA ALA A 26 -12.44 2.33 2.61
C ALA A 26 -13.51 2.17 3.72
N ASP A 27 -13.62 0.98 4.28
CA ASP A 27 -14.47 0.69 5.45
C ASP A 27 -13.71 0.99 6.74
N ALA A 28 -12.41 0.70 6.72
CA ALA A 28 -11.50 0.90 7.82
C ALA A 28 -10.17 1.50 7.32
N VAL A 29 -9.46 2.17 8.23
CA VAL A 29 -8.08 2.61 8.01
C VAL A 29 -7.17 2.09 9.11
N TYR A 30 -5.87 1.97 8.81
CA TYR A 30 -4.86 1.74 9.84
C TYR A 30 -3.75 2.79 9.83
N ALA A 31 -3.44 3.35 11.00
CA ALA A 31 -2.37 4.32 11.21
C ALA A 31 -1.33 3.79 12.20
N GLY A 32 -0.11 4.33 12.18
CA GLY A 32 0.93 3.93 13.12
C GLY A 32 0.81 4.64 14.47
N GLN A 33 0.96 3.91 15.57
CA GLN A 33 1.32 4.55 16.85
C GLN A 33 2.72 5.17 16.72
N PRO A 34 2.92 6.43 17.16
CA PRO A 34 4.26 7.00 17.32
C PRO A 34 5.16 6.04 18.09
N ARG A 35 6.45 5.93 17.71
CA ARG A 35 7.49 5.11 18.38
C ARG A 35 7.31 3.57 18.35
N TYR A 36 6.08 3.06 18.24
CA TYR A 36 5.73 1.64 18.37
C TYR A 36 5.16 1.00 17.09
N SER A 37 5.29 1.66 15.93
CA SER A 37 4.87 1.15 14.61
C SER A 37 6.05 0.88 13.68
N LEU A 38 5.96 -0.16 12.84
CA LEU A 38 6.98 -0.52 11.84
C LEU A 38 7.27 0.55 10.76
N ARG A 39 6.58 1.68 10.77
CA ARG A 39 6.84 2.83 9.88
C ARG A 39 6.81 4.17 10.63
N ALA A 40 7.15 4.15 11.92
CA ALA A 40 7.06 5.34 12.78
C ALA A 40 7.83 6.57 12.24
N ARG A 41 8.91 6.39 11.45
CA ARG A 41 9.67 7.50 10.87
C ARG A 41 8.97 8.24 9.72
N ASN A 42 8.10 7.54 8.99
CA ASN A 42 7.34 8.10 7.86
C ASN A 42 5.86 8.27 8.21
N ASN A 43 5.57 8.33 9.51
CA ASN A 43 4.25 8.47 10.07
C ASN A 43 4.03 9.93 10.46
N GLU A 44 3.04 10.58 9.86
CA GLU A 44 2.70 11.97 10.21
C GLU A 44 1.75 12.04 11.41
N PHE A 45 1.26 10.90 11.91
CA PHE A 45 0.41 10.80 13.08
C PHE A 45 1.22 10.94 14.37
N SER A 46 0.98 12.05 15.08
CA SER A 46 1.23 12.20 16.52
C SER A 46 0.05 11.64 17.33
N HIS A 47 0.17 11.58 18.66
CA HIS A 47 -0.96 11.24 19.54
C HIS A 47 -2.19 12.11 19.27
N GLU A 48 -2.04 13.43 19.20
CA GLU A 48 -3.14 14.36 18.91
C GLU A 48 -3.81 14.05 17.56
N LYS A 49 -3.02 13.77 16.52
CA LYS A 49 -3.57 13.42 15.20
C LYS A 49 -4.24 12.06 15.17
N LEU A 50 -3.81 11.10 16.00
CA LEU A 50 -4.52 9.83 16.15
C LEU A 50 -5.91 10.07 16.75
N VAL A 51 -6.02 10.88 17.80
CA VAL A 51 -7.30 11.24 18.42
C VAL A 51 -8.22 11.91 17.40
N ILE A 52 -7.71 12.87 16.62
CA ILE A 52 -8.46 13.51 15.53
C ILE A 52 -8.93 12.46 14.50
N GLY A 53 -8.03 11.58 14.07
CA GLY A 53 -8.33 10.56 13.07
C GLY A 53 -9.39 9.55 13.51
N ILE A 54 -9.32 9.08 14.77
CA ILE A 54 -10.28 8.15 15.35
C ILE A 54 -11.66 8.81 15.42
N ASN A 55 -11.75 10.03 15.95
CA ASN A 55 -13.01 10.76 16.05
C ASN A 55 -13.64 11.04 14.67
N GLU A 56 -12.83 11.43 13.67
CA GLU A 56 -13.30 11.64 12.29
C GLU A 56 -13.79 10.36 11.61
N ALA A 57 -13.18 9.22 11.91
CA ALA A 57 -13.62 7.92 11.42
C ALA A 57 -14.98 7.54 12.03
N HIS A 58 -15.10 7.63 13.36
CA HIS A 58 -16.34 7.31 14.07
C HIS A 58 -17.50 8.22 13.66
N ALA A 59 -17.25 9.51 13.44
CA ALA A 59 -18.26 10.45 12.95
C ALA A 59 -18.84 10.05 11.57
N GLN A 60 -18.11 9.27 10.78
CA GLN A 60 -18.53 8.74 9.49
C GLN A 60 -19.01 7.27 9.55
N GLY A 61 -19.07 6.68 10.75
CA GLY A 61 -19.35 5.24 10.91
C GLY A 61 -18.26 4.33 10.34
N LYS A 62 -17.03 4.82 10.25
CA LYS A 62 -15.85 4.10 9.74
C LYS A 62 -14.96 3.67 10.89
N LEU A 63 -14.15 2.64 10.65
CA LEU A 63 -13.27 2.05 11.66
C LEU A 63 -11.84 2.61 11.56
N PHE A 64 -11.18 2.76 12.71
CA PHE A 64 -9.81 3.22 12.82
C PHE A 64 -8.97 2.26 13.67
N PHE A 65 -8.01 1.59 13.03
CA PHE A 65 -7.10 0.68 13.68
C PHE A 65 -5.73 1.34 13.93
N VAL A 66 -5.16 1.09 15.11
CA VAL A 66 -3.83 1.62 15.47
C VAL A 66 -2.80 0.51 15.46
N ALA A 67 -1.80 0.63 14.59
CA ALA A 67 -0.68 -0.30 14.55
C ALA A 67 0.35 0.01 15.64
N SER A 68 0.45 -0.90 16.60
CA SER A 68 1.46 -0.99 17.64
C SER A 68 2.25 -2.29 17.46
N ASN A 69 2.87 -2.41 16.29
CA ASN A 69 3.27 -3.69 15.73
C ASN A 69 4.78 -3.84 15.56
N ILE A 70 5.59 -3.34 16.49
CA ILE A 70 7.02 -3.67 16.54
C ILE A 70 7.25 -4.97 17.33
N ILE A 71 8.43 -5.56 17.20
CA ILE A 71 8.96 -6.51 18.19
C ILE A 71 9.82 -5.71 19.16
N ALA A 72 9.44 -5.62 20.43
CA ALA A 72 10.04 -4.64 21.34
C ALA A 72 11.31 -5.18 22.00
N GLN A 73 12.29 -4.29 22.19
CA GLN A 73 13.41 -4.51 23.11
C GLN A 73 13.04 -3.94 24.49
N ASN A 74 13.73 -4.41 25.54
CA ASN A 74 13.42 -4.05 26.94
C ASN A 74 13.33 -2.53 27.19
N ASN A 75 14.14 -1.71 26.51
CA ASN A 75 14.10 -0.24 26.63
C ASN A 75 12.77 0.39 26.20
N LYS A 76 11.98 -0.29 25.38
CA LYS A 76 10.66 0.17 24.93
C LYS A 76 9.53 -0.30 25.84
N ILE A 77 9.75 -1.31 26.67
CA ILE A 77 8.73 -1.89 27.55
C ILE A 77 8.34 -0.90 28.65
N ASN A 78 9.34 -0.24 29.27
CA ASN A 78 9.17 0.59 30.46
C ASN A 78 8.13 1.70 30.29
N THR A 79 8.05 2.32 29.11
CA THR A 79 7.14 3.45 28.83
C THR A 79 5.96 3.04 27.97
N TYR A 80 5.83 1.76 27.59
CA TYR A 80 4.91 1.34 26.54
C TYR A 80 3.44 1.60 26.89
N LEU A 81 3.00 1.14 28.06
CA LEU A 81 1.61 1.29 28.48
C LEU A 81 1.27 2.77 28.78
N GLU A 82 2.22 3.56 29.26
CA GLU A 82 2.03 4.99 29.45
C GLU A 82 1.85 5.72 28.11
N ASP A 83 2.71 5.41 27.13
CA ASP A 83 2.64 5.98 25.78
C ASP A 83 1.39 5.53 25.00
N LEU A 84 0.82 4.37 25.34
CA LEU A 84 -0.37 3.81 24.70
C LEU A 84 -1.68 4.28 25.35
N ALA A 85 -1.68 4.59 26.66
CA ALA A 85 -2.87 5.03 27.39
C ALA A 85 -3.70 6.14 26.71
N PRO A 86 -3.11 7.27 26.23
CA PRO A 86 -3.90 8.31 25.56
C PRO A 86 -4.50 7.85 24.23
N VAL A 87 -3.91 6.84 23.58
CA VAL A 87 -4.47 6.25 22.37
C VAL A 87 -5.70 5.41 22.74
N ILE A 88 -5.62 4.60 23.80
CA ILE A 88 -6.73 3.78 24.29
C ILE A 88 -7.92 4.64 24.74
N GLU A 89 -7.65 5.78 25.40
CA GLU A 89 -8.70 6.73 25.80
C GLU A 89 -9.52 7.25 24.60
N ALA A 90 -8.87 7.40 23.44
CA ALA A 90 -9.54 7.74 22.19
C ALA A 90 -10.37 6.58 21.60
N ARG A 91 -10.28 5.37 22.17
CA ARG A 91 -11.05 4.17 21.80
C ARG A 91 -10.91 3.76 20.33
N PRO A 92 -9.69 3.45 19.84
CA PRO A 92 -9.52 2.88 18.51
C PRO A 92 -10.26 1.54 18.42
N ASP A 93 -10.80 1.22 17.24
CA ASP A 93 -11.61 0.01 17.04
C ASP A 93 -10.78 -1.27 17.23
N ALA A 94 -9.47 -1.22 16.95
CA ALA A 94 -8.54 -2.28 17.29
C ALA A 94 -7.08 -1.80 17.33
N LEU A 95 -6.25 -2.52 18.08
CA LEU A 95 -4.79 -2.44 17.96
C LEU A 95 -4.28 -3.55 17.04
N ILE A 96 -3.42 -3.21 16.08
CA ILE A 96 -2.67 -4.19 15.29
C ILE A 96 -1.33 -4.43 15.99
N MET A 97 -1.09 -5.62 16.54
CA MET A 97 0.07 -5.91 17.40
C MET A 97 0.83 -7.18 16.97
N ALA A 98 2.12 -7.25 17.27
CA ALA A 98 2.98 -8.37 16.86
C ALA A 98 3.66 -9.09 18.03
N ASP A 99 4.18 -8.31 18.98
CA ASP A 99 4.98 -8.81 20.10
C ASP A 99 4.10 -9.50 21.16
N PRO A 100 4.33 -10.79 21.47
CA PRO A 100 3.53 -11.52 22.46
C PRO A 100 3.54 -10.88 23.85
N GLY A 101 4.68 -10.31 24.27
CA GLY A 101 4.83 -9.67 25.58
C GLY A 101 4.03 -8.38 25.66
N LEU A 102 4.10 -7.53 24.63
CA LEU A 102 3.27 -6.33 24.56
C LEU A 102 1.77 -6.65 24.47
N ILE A 103 1.40 -7.70 23.72
CA ILE A 103 0.01 -8.17 23.63
C ILE A 103 -0.49 -8.58 25.02
N MET A 104 0.27 -9.39 25.75
CA MET A 104 -0.06 -9.79 27.13
C MET A 104 -0.27 -8.56 28.03
N MET A 105 0.66 -7.61 28.02
CA MET A 105 0.57 -6.39 28.83
C MET A 105 -0.67 -5.55 28.51
N VAL A 106 -1.04 -5.42 27.23
CA VAL A 106 -2.26 -4.71 26.81
C VAL A 106 -3.50 -5.45 27.27
N ARG A 107 -3.56 -6.77 27.06
CA ARG A 107 -4.71 -7.60 27.45
C ARG A 107 -4.94 -7.58 28.97
N GLU A 108 -3.86 -7.54 29.76
CA GLU A 108 -3.95 -7.42 31.22
C GLU A 108 -4.46 -6.04 31.67
N ARG A 109 -4.01 -4.96 31.04
CA ARG A 109 -4.38 -3.58 31.43
C ARG A 109 -5.71 -3.11 30.84
N TRP A 110 -6.03 -3.52 29.62
CA TRP A 110 -7.21 -3.14 28.85
C TRP A 110 -7.83 -4.37 28.17
N PRO A 111 -8.47 -5.27 28.94
CA PRO A 111 -9.01 -6.54 28.42
C PRO A 111 -10.12 -6.37 27.37
N ASP A 112 -10.75 -5.20 27.31
CA ASP A 112 -11.84 -4.90 26.37
C ASP A 112 -11.34 -4.27 25.06
N GLN A 113 -10.05 -3.92 24.95
CA GLN A 113 -9.49 -3.38 23.70
C GLN A 113 -9.27 -4.51 22.70
N PRO A 114 -9.90 -4.48 21.50
CA PRO A 114 -9.67 -5.49 20.49
C PRO A 114 -8.23 -5.47 19.98
N VAL A 115 -7.67 -6.67 19.78
CA VAL A 115 -6.31 -6.86 19.25
C VAL A 115 -6.35 -7.73 18.00
N HIS A 116 -5.82 -7.19 16.91
CA HIS A 116 -5.60 -7.87 15.64
C HIS A 116 -4.13 -8.28 15.54
N LEU A 117 -3.86 -9.54 15.20
CA LEU A 117 -2.49 -10.02 15.06
C LEU A 117 -1.86 -9.50 13.77
N SER A 118 -0.77 -8.75 13.89
CA SER A 118 0.07 -8.26 12.80
C SER A 118 0.69 -9.41 12.01
N VAL A 119 0.80 -9.23 10.69
CA VAL A 119 1.53 -10.14 9.79
C VAL A 119 2.99 -10.37 10.22
N GLN A 120 3.58 -9.47 11.02
CA GLN A 120 4.92 -9.65 11.60
C GLN A 120 5.05 -10.91 12.48
N SER A 121 3.93 -11.46 12.96
CA SER A 121 3.87 -12.71 13.69
C SER A 121 3.97 -13.96 12.80
N ASN A 122 3.98 -13.81 11.46
CA ASN A 122 4.17 -14.87 10.47
C ASN A 122 3.21 -16.06 10.63
N VAL A 123 1.91 -15.81 10.80
CA VAL A 123 0.93 -16.89 10.92
C VAL A 123 0.64 -17.51 9.55
N MET A 124 1.06 -18.76 9.39
CA MET A 124 1.00 -19.53 8.13
C MET A 124 0.16 -20.81 8.21
N ASN A 125 -0.45 -21.12 9.34
CA ASN A 125 -1.22 -22.36 9.50
C ASN A 125 -2.34 -22.19 10.53
N TYR A 126 -3.34 -23.08 10.47
CA TYR A 126 -4.52 -23.03 11.33
C TYR A 126 -4.19 -23.25 12.81
N ALA A 127 -3.13 -23.99 13.13
CA ALA A 127 -2.74 -24.26 14.53
C ALA A 127 -2.25 -22.98 15.21
N ALA A 128 -1.45 -22.18 14.50
CA ALA A 128 -1.02 -20.86 14.94
C ALA A 128 -2.20 -19.89 15.07
N VAL A 129 -3.16 -19.90 14.13
CA VAL A 129 -4.41 -19.11 14.26
C VAL A 129 -5.14 -19.48 15.55
N LYS A 130 -5.37 -20.78 15.80
CA LYS A 130 -6.05 -21.26 17.01
C LYS A 130 -5.30 -20.87 18.28
N PHE A 131 -3.97 -20.96 18.30
CA PHE A 131 -3.18 -20.50 19.43
C PHE A 131 -3.44 -19.02 19.76
N TRP A 132 -3.43 -18.14 18.75
CA TRP A 132 -3.71 -16.73 18.98
C TRP A 132 -5.16 -16.45 19.36
N GLN A 133 -6.10 -17.26 18.86
CA GLN A 133 -7.51 -17.22 19.27
C GLN A 133 -7.65 -17.54 20.77
N THR A 134 -6.94 -18.54 21.31
CA THR A 134 -7.01 -18.85 22.76
C THR A 134 -6.40 -17.76 23.63
N MET A 135 -5.53 -16.90 23.07
CA MET A 135 -5.02 -15.70 23.74
C MET A 135 -5.99 -14.51 23.69
N GLY A 136 -7.18 -14.69 23.08
CA GLY A 136 -8.25 -13.69 23.04
C GLY A 136 -8.11 -12.65 21.93
N LEU A 137 -7.39 -12.95 20.85
CA LEU A 137 -7.33 -12.09 19.67
C LEU A 137 -8.53 -12.34 18.76
N GLU A 138 -9.06 -11.26 18.18
CA GLU A 138 -10.31 -11.29 17.40
C GLU A 138 -10.07 -11.46 15.90
N ARG A 139 -8.90 -11.04 15.42
CA ARG A 139 -8.51 -11.10 14.01
C ARG A 139 -7.06 -11.51 13.84
N VAL A 140 -6.77 -12.34 12.84
CA VAL A 140 -5.39 -12.70 12.46
C VAL A 140 -5.11 -12.25 11.03
N ILE A 141 -4.07 -11.43 10.88
CA ILE A 141 -3.54 -11.05 9.57
C ILE A 141 -2.59 -12.15 9.10
N LEU A 142 -3.02 -12.88 8.07
CA LEU A 142 -2.30 -14.02 7.53
C LEU A 142 -1.03 -13.59 6.77
N SER A 143 -0.05 -14.49 6.77
CA SER A 143 1.21 -14.30 6.05
C SER A 143 0.99 -14.16 4.54
N ARG A 144 1.77 -13.29 3.89
CA ARG A 144 1.70 -13.03 2.43
C ARG A 144 2.32 -14.15 1.59
N GLU A 145 2.92 -15.13 2.24
CA GLU A 145 3.58 -16.30 1.69
C GLU A 145 2.61 -17.47 1.47
N LEU A 146 1.35 -17.33 1.88
CA LEU A 146 0.32 -18.34 1.69
C LEU A 146 -0.32 -18.29 0.30
N SER A 147 -0.62 -19.46 -0.24
CA SER A 147 -1.46 -19.59 -1.43
C SER A 147 -2.95 -19.51 -1.11
N LEU A 148 -3.78 -19.27 -2.13
CA LEU A 148 -5.24 -19.27 -1.97
C LEU A 148 -5.78 -20.59 -1.39
N LYS A 149 -5.20 -21.73 -1.79
CA LYS A 149 -5.58 -23.05 -1.25
C LYS A 149 -5.27 -23.18 0.24
N GLU A 150 -4.14 -22.65 0.68
CA GLU A 150 -3.76 -22.69 2.09
C GLU A 150 -4.60 -21.74 2.94
N ILE A 151 -4.90 -20.55 2.42
CA ILE A 151 -5.82 -19.61 3.06
C ILE A 151 -7.20 -20.24 3.22
N GLN A 152 -7.72 -20.88 2.18
CA GLN A 152 -8.99 -21.61 2.24
C GLN A 152 -8.96 -22.69 3.32
N ALA A 153 -7.91 -23.52 3.37
CA ALA A 153 -7.79 -24.54 4.42
C ALA A 153 -7.76 -23.91 5.82
N ILE A 154 -7.02 -22.81 6.04
CA ILE A 154 -6.98 -22.11 7.33
C ILE A 154 -8.39 -21.63 7.72
N ARG A 155 -9.12 -21.01 6.79
CA ARG A 155 -10.50 -20.56 7.01
C ARG A 155 -11.43 -21.70 7.43
N GLU A 156 -11.34 -22.85 6.75
CA GLU A 156 -12.14 -24.04 7.05
C GLU A 156 -11.87 -24.58 8.47
N TYR A 157 -10.61 -24.59 8.91
CA TYR A 157 -10.24 -25.06 10.26
C TYR A 157 -10.51 -24.05 11.38
N CYS A 158 -10.66 -22.77 11.04
CA CYS A 158 -10.77 -21.67 12.00
C CYS A 158 -11.99 -20.80 11.68
N PRO A 159 -13.24 -21.29 11.63
CA PRO A 159 -14.41 -20.52 11.19
C PRO A 159 -14.83 -19.38 12.13
N ASP A 160 -14.39 -19.41 13.40
CA ASP A 160 -14.89 -18.53 14.47
C ASP A 160 -13.99 -17.32 14.77
N ILE A 161 -12.97 -17.05 13.95
CA ILE A 161 -12.06 -15.91 14.10
C ILE A 161 -11.95 -15.14 12.79
N GLU A 162 -11.79 -13.82 12.85
CA GLU A 162 -11.65 -13.04 11.61
C GLU A 162 -10.29 -13.28 10.95
N LEU A 163 -10.30 -13.44 9.64
CA LEU A 163 -9.07 -13.56 8.84
C LEU A 163 -8.90 -12.34 7.93
N GLU A 164 -7.71 -11.77 7.95
CA GLU A 164 -7.31 -10.64 7.11
C GLU A 164 -6.15 -11.03 6.20
N VAL A 165 -6.21 -10.61 4.94
CA VAL A 165 -5.17 -10.88 3.93
C VAL A 165 -4.76 -9.60 3.21
N PHE A 166 -3.48 -9.49 2.85
CA PHE A 166 -3.02 -8.37 2.02
C PHE A 166 -3.39 -8.60 0.56
N VAL A 167 -4.00 -7.63 -0.09
CA VAL A 167 -4.36 -7.76 -1.51
C VAL A 167 -3.55 -6.86 -2.43
N HIS A 168 -2.85 -5.86 -1.88
CA HIS A 168 -2.09 -4.90 -2.66
C HIS A 168 -0.90 -4.32 -1.90
N GLY A 169 0.13 -3.89 -2.63
CA GLY A 169 1.25 -3.09 -2.11
C GLY A 169 2.57 -3.85 -1.97
N ALA A 170 3.51 -3.34 -1.19
CA ALA A 170 4.87 -3.87 -1.17
C ALA A 170 4.95 -5.32 -0.67
N LEU A 171 5.53 -6.24 -1.46
CA LEU A 171 5.84 -7.61 -1.04
C LEU A 171 7.24 -7.69 -0.41
N CYS A 172 7.41 -8.46 0.66
CA CYS A 172 8.71 -8.65 1.32
C CYS A 172 9.38 -9.95 0.81
N MET A 173 10.71 -9.93 0.67
CA MET A 173 11.54 -11.10 0.31
C MET A 173 12.14 -11.86 1.50
N ALA A 174 11.97 -11.32 2.70
CA ALA A 174 12.16 -12.07 3.93
C ALA A 174 10.78 -12.40 4.48
N HIS A 175 10.66 -13.41 5.36
CA HIS A 175 9.42 -13.67 6.10
C HIS A 175 8.78 -12.35 6.54
N SER A 176 7.58 -12.08 6.02
CA SER A 176 6.92 -10.79 6.07
C SER A 176 7.13 -10.01 7.37
N GLY A 177 7.85 -8.90 7.29
CA GLY A 177 8.05 -8.01 8.44
C GLY A 177 9.20 -8.39 9.39
N ARG A 178 10.01 -9.40 9.05
CA ARG A 178 11.25 -9.79 9.76
C ARG A 178 12.50 -9.67 8.87
N CYS A 179 12.64 -8.52 8.23
CA CYS A 179 13.75 -8.25 7.33
C CYS A 179 15.02 -7.90 8.14
N LEU A 180 16.21 -8.24 7.65
CA LEU A 180 17.48 -7.75 8.23
C LEU A 180 18.21 -6.77 7.30
N LEU A 181 17.81 -6.64 6.03
CA LEU A 181 18.53 -5.87 5.01
C LEU A 181 18.76 -4.41 5.43
N SER A 182 17.73 -3.72 5.94
CA SER A 182 17.89 -2.33 6.39
C SER A 182 18.80 -2.21 7.62
N GLY A 183 18.79 -3.20 8.51
CA GLY A 183 19.66 -3.24 9.70
C GLY A 183 21.10 -3.53 9.31
N TYR A 184 21.28 -4.45 8.37
CA TYR A 184 22.57 -4.88 7.84
C TYR A 184 23.24 -3.76 7.03
N PHE A 185 22.54 -3.21 6.04
CA PHE A 185 23.12 -2.15 5.21
C PHE A 185 23.21 -0.82 5.94
N ASN A 186 22.15 -0.36 6.62
CA ASN A 186 22.08 1.03 7.12
C ASN A 186 22.27 1.19 8.62
N HIS A 187 22.51 0.10 9.36
CA HIS A 187 22.39 0.07 10.82
C HIS A 187 21.03 0.60 11.30
N ARG A 188 19.98 0.45 10.47
CA ARG A 188 18.61 0.88 10.74
C ARG A 188 17.70 -0.32 10.77
N ASP A 189 17.40 -0.80 11.97
CA ASP A 189 16.62 -2.03 12.16
C ASP A 189 15.18 -1.88 11.63
N PRO A 190 14.81 -2.61 10.56
CA PRO A 190 13.47 -2.55 9.99
C PRO A 190 12.41 -3.14 10.94
N ASN A 191 12.80 -3.99 11.89
CA ASN A 191 11.92 -4.60 12.89
C ASN A 191 11.59 -3.63 14.04
N GLN A 192 12.31 -2.50 14.11
CA GLN A 192 12.05 -1.37 15.01
C GLN A 192 11.39 -0.18 14.31
N GLY A 193 10.95 -0.36 13.06
CA GLY A 193 10.30 0.70 12.28
C GLY A 193 11.25 1.72 11.64
N ALA A 194 12.54 1.39 11.55
CA ALA A 194 13.55 2.20 10.88
C ALA A 194 13.85 1.73 9.45
N CYS A 195 12.98 0.92 8.84
CA CYS A 195 13.18 0.38 7.50
C CYS A 195 13.43 1.49 6.46
N THR A 196 14.57 1.44 5.78
CA THR A 196 14.93 2.37 4.67
C THR A 196 14.40 1.94 3.32
N ASN A 197 13.66 0.83 3.26
CA ASN A 197 13.33 0.13 2.02
C ASN A 197 14.60 -0.24 1.23
N ALA A 198 15.65 -0.71 1.92
CA ALA A 198 16.92 -1.08 1.26
C ALA A 198 16.72 -2.07 0.11
N CYS A 199 15.80 -3.03 0.23
CA CYS A 199 15.40 -3.92 -0.87
C CYS A 199 14.85 -3.22 -2.12
N ARG A 200 14.73 -1.88 -2.10
CA ARG A 200 14.20 -1.05 -3.18
C ARG A 200 15.18 0.00 -3.68
N TRP A 201 16.45 -0.04 -3.31
CA TRP A 201 17.40 0.89 -3.91
C TRP A 201 17.69 0.54 -5.37
N ASN A 202 18.31 1.48 -6.08
CA ASN A 202 18.86 1.20 -7.40
C ASN A 202 20.17 0.47 -7.22
N TYR A 203 20.26 -0.69 -7.84
CA TYR A 203 21.43 -1.54 -7.79
C TYR A 203 21.91 -1.82 -9.21
N GLU A 204 23.21 -1.66 -9.45
CA GLU A 204 23.85 -1.97 -10.73
C GLU A 204 24.63 -3.30 -10.64
N VAL A 205 24.61 -4.09 -11.72
CA VAL A 205 25.29 -5.38 -11.87
C VAL A 205 26.45 -5.22 -12.85
N LYS A 206 27.63 -5.77 -12.53
CA LYS A 206 28.80 -5.86 -13.44
C LYS A 206 29.23 -7.33 -13.62
N GLU A 207 29.66 -7.69 -14.83
CA GLU A 207 30.21 -9.02 -15.17
C GLU A 207 31.64 -9.20 -14.65
N GLY A 208 32.04 -10.44 -14.33
CA GLY A 208 33.39 -10.80 -13.87
C GLY A 208 33.95 -12.03 -14.61
N THR A 209 35.27 -12.25 -14.50
CA THR A 209 36.01 -13.38 -15.12
C THR A 209 36.74 -14.23 -14.07
N GLU A 210 36.89 -15.54 -14.33
CA GLU A 210 37.66 -16.49 -13.52
C GLU A 210 39.10 -16.67 -14.05
N ASP A 211 40.04 -16.95 -13.14
CA ASP A 211 41.39 -17.37 -13.52
C ASP A 211 41.49 -18.89 -13.73
N GLU A 212 42.61 -19.32 -14.31
CA GLU A 212 42.87 -20.70 -14.75
C GLU A 212 43.02 -21.70 -13.59
N TRP A 213 43.02 -21.24 -12.34
CA TRP A 213 43.16 -22.05 -11.13
C TRP A 213 41.89 -22.10 -10.29
N GLY A 214 40.79 -21.51 -10.77
CA GLY A 214 39.52 -21.45 -10.06
C GLY A 214 39.57 -20.57 -8.80
N ASN A 215 40.53 -19.65 -8.72
CA ASN A 215 40.62 -18.71 -7.61
C ASN A 215 39.83 -17.44 -7.93
N ALA A 216 38.95 -17.06 -7.00
CA ALA A 216 38.14 -15.87 -7.11
C ALA A 216 38.92 -14.63 -6.59
N HIS A 217 39.37 -13.74 -7.49
CA HIS A 217 39.97 -12.43 -7.12
C HIS A 217 38.90 -11.35 -7.01
N LEU A 218 39.05 -10.33 -6.15
CA LEU A 218 38.02 -9.34 -5.71
C LEU A 218 37.20 -8.56 -6.79
N GLU A 219 37.31 -8.92 -8.06
CA GLU A 219 36.38 -8.66 -9.15
C GLU A 219 35.41 -9.86 -9.38
N THR A 220 35.20 -10.69 -8.36
CA THR A 220 34.46 -11.94 -8.46
C THR A 220 33.22 -11.92 -7.59
N ARG A 221 32.13 -12.31 -8.24
CA ARG A 221 30.72 -12.23 -7.83
C ARG A 221 30.08 -10.87 -8.07
N THR A 222 28.85 -10.92 -8.57
CA THR A 222 28.01 -9.76 -8.84
C THR A 222 27.93 -8.89 -7.60
N ALA A 223 28.53 -7.71 -7.66
CA ALA A 223 28.47 -6.72 -6.59
C ALA A 223 27.32 -5.74 -6.89
N LEU A 224 26.53 -5.45 -5.86
CA LEU A 224 25.46 -4.47 -5.93
C LEU A 224 25.99 -3.13 -5.43
N PHE A 225 26.08 -2.15 -6.33
CA PHE A 225 26.38 -0.77 -5.94
C PHE A 225 25.10 -0.03 -5.54
N GLU A 226 25.10 0.62 -4.37
CA GLU A 226 24.10 1.63 -4.01
C GLU A 226 24.56 3.01 -4.53
N GLN A 227 23.85 3.63 -5.47
CA GLN A 227 23.98 5.07 -5.70
C GLN A 227 23.17 5.83 -4.63
N ALA A 228 23.71 5.91 -3.41
CA ALA A 228 23.23 6.86 -2.41
C ALA A 228 24.31 7.93 -2.19
N PRO A 229 23.96 9.23 -2.13
CA PRO A 229 24.92 10.34 -2.00
C PRO A 229 25.83 10.26 -0.77
N GLN A 230 25.56 9.36 0.17
CA GLN A 230 26.21 9.23 1.46
C GLN A 230 27.17 8.03 1.53
N ARG A 231 27.27 7.20 0.47
CA ARG A 231 28.02 5.93 0.43
C ARG A 231 28.60 5.59 -0.95
N GLU A 232 29.19 6.55 -1.63
CA GLU A 232 30.03 6.26 -2.80
C GLU A 232 31.18 5.32 -2.39
N GLY A 233 31.17 4.07 -2.87
CA GLY A 233 32.31 3.15 -2.79
C GLY A 233 32.20 1.91 -1.88
N GLU A 234 31.10 1.69 -1.15
CA GLU A 234 30.92 0.48 -0.33
C GLU A 234 30.25 -0.68 -1.14
N LEU A 235 30.85 -1.87 -1.10
CA LEU A 235 30.42 -3.05 -1.88
C LEU A 235 29.72 -4.12 -1.02
N ASN A 236 28.66 -4.73 -1.55
CA ASN A 236 28.03 -5.94 -0.98
C ASN A 236 28.04 -7.09 -2.00
N ILE A 237 28.44 -8.28 -1.55
CA ILE A 237 28.62 -9.48 -2.39
C ILE A 237 27.27 -10.22 -2.53
N MET A 238 26.89 -10.59 -3.77
CA MET A 238 25.75 -11.45 -4.07
C MET A 238 26.24 -12.81 -4.58
N GLU A 239 25.64 -13.91 -4.12
CA GLU A 239 25.95 -15.27 -4.56
C GLU A 239 24.80 -15.83 -5.43
N GLU A 240 25.17 -16.57 -6.47
CA GLU A 240 24.27 -17.33 -7.35
C GLU A 240 24.79 -18.77 -7.42
N ASP A 241 23.87 -19.73 -7.31
CA ASP A 241 24.14 -21.15 -7.53
C ASP A 241 23.21 -21.71 -8.62
N GLU A 242 23.26 -23.03 -8.84
CA GLU A 242 22.44 -23.77 -9.80
C GLU A 242 20.92 -23.60 -9.59
N HIS A 243 20.52 -22.99 -8.47
CA HIS A 243 19.15 -22.73 -8.07
C HIS A 243 18.79 -21.22 -8.04
N GLY A 244 19.72 -20.33 -8.39
CA GLY A 244 19.46 -18.91 -8.70
C GLY A 244 20.20 -17.89 -7.82
N THR A 245 20.08 -16.61 -8.21
CA THR A 245 20.64 -15.44 -7.51
C THR A 245 19.68 -14.93 -6.43
N TYR A 246 20.12 -14.81 -5.18
CA TYR A 246 19.25 -14.37 -4.08
C TYR A 246 19.64 -12.98 -3.56
N LEU A 247 18.90 -11.91 -3.93
CA LEU A 247 18.82 -10.72 -3.05
C LEU A 247 17.62 -9.75 -3.26
N PHE A 248 16.85 -9.75 -4.36
CA PHE A 248 15.74 -8.76 -4.55
C PHE A 248 14.46 -9.28 -5.18
N ASN A 249 13.29 -8.94 -4.61
CA ASN A 249 12.01 -8.95 -5.33
C ASN A 249 11.66 -7.51 -5.62
N SER A 250 11.61 -7.21 -6.91
CA SER A 250 11.36 -5.89 -7.45
C SER A 250 9.87 -5.55 -7.54
N LYS A 251 8.93 -6.50 -7.35
CA LYS A 251 7.50 -6.32 -7.70
C LYS A 251 6.60 -6.03 -6.50
N ASP A 252 5.54 -5.25 -6.72
CA ASP A 252 4.45 -5.03 -5.76
C ASP A 252 3.40 -6.16 -5.89
N LEU A 253 2.74 -6.53 -4.79
CA LEU A 253 1.58 -7.41 -4.79
C LEU A 253 0.39 -6.73 -5.46
N ARG A 254 -0.28 -7.46 -6.36
CA ARG A 254 -1.60 -7.13 -6.93
C ARG A 254 -2.45 -8.40 -7.00
N ALA A 255 -3.45 -8.48 -6.15
CA ALA A 255 -4.39 -9.59 -6.08
C ALA A 255 -5.85 -9.17 -6.37
N ILE A 256 -6.07 -8.06 -7.10
CA ILE A 256 -7.41 -7.52 -7.37
C ILE A 256 -8.32 -8.52 -8.10
N GLN A 257 -7.73 -9.35 -8.97
CA GLN A 257 -8.42 -10.42 -9.69
C GLN A 257 -8.88 -11.58 -8.79
N HIS A 258 -8.35 -11.67 -7.56
CA HIS A 258 -8.69 -12.70 -6.59
C HIS A 258 -9.73 -12.25 -5.56
N VAL A 259 -10.23 -11.01 -5.67
CA VAL A 259 -11.20 -10.44 -4.72
C VAL A 259 -12.46 -11.30 -4.61
N GLU A 260 -13.02 -11.74 -5.73
CA GLU A 260 -14.22 -12.61 -5.73
C GLU A 260 -13.95 -13.93 -5.00
N ALA A 261 -12.82 -14.59 -5.30
CA ALA A 261 -12.46 -15.86 -4.66
C ALA A 261 -12.25 -15.70 -3.15
N LEU A 262 -11.56 -14.63 -2.71
CA LEU A 262 -11.34 -14.34 -1.30
C LEU A 262 -12.66 -14.03 -0.56
N ALA A 263 -13.58 -13.30 -1.20
CA ALA A 263 -14.90 -13.02 -0.65
C ALA A 263 -15.76 -14.30 -0.54
N GLN A 264 -15.75 -15.15 -1.56
CA GLN A 264 -16.45 -16.44 -1.54
C GLN A 264 -15.90 -17.40 -0.48
N MET A 265 -14.58 -17.35 -0.21
CA MET A 265 -13.95 -18.10 0.88
C MET A 265 -14.41 -17.64 2.27
N GLY A 266 -14.97 -16.42 2.40
CA GLY A 266 -15.31 -15.86 3.70
C GLY A 266 -14.12 -15.25 4.43
N ILE A 267 -13.19 -14.64 3.69
CA ILE A 267 -12.18 -13.75 4.27
C ILE A 267 -12.86 -12.46 4.71
N ASP A 268 -12.59 -12.03 5.94
CA ASP A 268 -13.32 -10.95 6.58
C ASP A 268 -12.78 -9.57 6.19
N CYS A 269 -11.47 -9.45 5.93
CA CYS A 269 -10.83 -8.18 5.62
C CYS A 269 -9.78 -8.30 4.50
N LEU A 270 -9.85 -7.39 3.53
CA LEU A 270 -8.86 -7.21 2.47
C LEU A 270 -8.02 -5.96 2.77
N LYS A 271 -6.73 -6.17 3.04
CA LYS A 271 -5.81 -5.11 3.44
C LYS A 271 -4.97 -4.58 2.28
N ILE A 272 -4.90 -3.26 2.13
CA ILE A 272 -3.96 -2.60 1.21
C ILE A 272 -2.73 -2.14 2.01
N GLU A 273 -1.52 -2.50 1.55
CA GLU A 273 -0.27 -1.94 2.09
C GLU A 273 0.10 -0.63 1.38
N GLY A 274 0.64 0.33 2.12
CA GLY A 274 1.08 1.59 1.52
C GLY A 274 1.07 2.81 2.43
N ARG A 275 1.31 2.68 3.75
CA ARG A 275 1.27 3.84 4.67
C ARG A 275 2.22 4.98 4.26
N THR A 276 3.30 4.66 3.56
CA THR A 276 4.29 5.62 3.06
C THR A 276 4.07 6.05 1.61
N LYS A 277 3.01 5.56 0.94
CA LYS A 277 2.68 5.93 -0.44
C LYS A 277 1.96 7.28 -0.48
N SER A 278 1.79 7.86 -1.68
CA SER A 278 1.09 9.13 -1.87
C SER A 278 -0.39 9.03 -1.52
N ASP A 279 -1.03 10.17 -1.25
CA ASP A 279 -2.48 10.26 -1.08
C ASP A 279 -3.25 9.83 -2.35
N PHE A 280 -2.73 10.16 -3.54
CA PHE A 280 -3.26 9.65 -4.81
C PHE A 280 -3.23 8.12 -4.89
N TYR A 281 -2.13 7.48 -4.49
CA TYR A 281 -2.04 6.01 -4.47
C TYR A 281 -3.13 5.41 -3.58
N VAL A 282 -3.31 5.95 -2.37
CA VAL A 282 -4.35 5.50 -1.44
C VAL A 282 -5.74 5.66 -2.05
N ALA A 283 -6.05 6.82 -2.63
CA ALA A 283 -7.31 7.08 -3.31
C ALA A 283 -7.57 6.09 -4.45
N ARG A 284 -6.61 5.96 -5.39
CA ARG A 284 -6.77 5.13 -6.59
C ARG A 284 -6.89 3.65 -6.26
N VAL A 285 -6.02 3.12 -5.41
CA VAL A 285 -6.08 1.71 -5.04
C VAL A 285 -7.37 1.41 -4.28
N THR A 286 -7.77 2.28 -3.34
CA THR A 286 -9.02 2.09 -2.60
C THR A 286 -10.23 2.07 -3.53
N GLN A 287 -10.34 3.04 -4.47
CA GLN A 287 -11.44 3.11 -5.44
C GLN A 287 -11.57 1.81 -6.25
N LEU A 288 -10.46 1.29 -6.76
CA LEU A 288 -10.45 0.11 -7.63
C LEU A 288 -10.78 -1.17 -6.84
N TYR A 289 -10.26 -1.33 -5.62
CA TYR A 289 -10.60 -2.48 -4.79
C TYR A 289 -12.04 -2.41 -4.28
N ARG A 290 -12.54 -1.23 -3.93
CA ARG A 290 -13.96 -1.04 -3.56
C ARG A 290 -14.87 -1.50 -4.69
N LYS A 291 -14.60 -1.02 -5.91
CA LYS A 291 -15.33 -1.46 -7.11
C LYS A 291 -15.25 -2.97 -7.33
N ALA A 292 -14.06 -3.57 -7.18
CA ALA A 292 -13.90 -5.02 -7.33
C ALA A 292 -14.72 -5.82 -6.30
N ILE A 293 -14.78 -5.37 -5.05
CA ILE A 293 -15.58 -6.01 -4.00
C ILE A 293 -17.08 -5.83 -4.28
N ASP A 294 -17.51 -4.63 -4.66
CA ASP A 294 -18.92 -4.33 -4.94
C ASP A 294 -19.43 -5.12 -6.15
N ASP A 295 -18.62 -5.24 -7.20
CA ASP A 295 -18.95 -6.05 -8.37
C ASP A 295 -19.01 -7.55 -8.01
N ALA A 296 -18.05 -8.06 -7.23
CA ALA A 296 -18.04 -9.45 -6.79
C ALA A 296 -19.26 -9.80 -5.91
N THR A 297 -19.61 -8.92 -4.95
CA THR A 297 -20.76 -9.12 -4.06
C THR A 297 -22.09 -8.99 -4.78
N ALA A 298 -22.15 -8.17 -5.84
CA ALA A 298 -23.30 -8.09 -6.75
C ALA A 298 -23.36 -9.24 -7.78
N GLY A 299 -22.39 -10.15 -7.80
CA GLY A 299 -22.33 -11.27 -8.75
C GLY A 299 -22.02 -10.85 -10.18
N LYS A 300 -21.38 -9.70 -10.37
CA LYS A 300 -20.93 -9.23 -11.69
C LYS A 300 -19.58 -9.88 -12.04
N PRO A 301 -19.31 -10.12 -13.34
CA PRO A 301 -18.01 -10.63 -13.76
C PRO A 301 -16.89 -9.63 -13.47
N PHE A 302 -15.69 -10.14 -13.19
CA PHE A 302 -14.52 -9.31 -12.92
C PHE A 302 -14.16 -8.41 -14.12
N ASP A 303 -14.09 -7.10 -13.86
CA ASP A 303 -13.66 -6.08 -14.82
C ASP A 303 -12.13 -6.07 -14.93
N ARG A 304 -11.61 -6.57 -16.06
CA ARG A 304 -10.16 -6.66 -16.30
C ARG A 304 -9.48 -5.29 -16.40
N SER A 305 -10.20 -4.22 -16.76
CA SER A 305 -9.63 -2.88 -16.89
C SER A 305 -9.10 -2.32 -15.56
N LEU A 306 -9.56 -2.87 -14.43
CA LEU A 306 -9.05 -2.53 -13.10
C LEU A 306 -7.57 -2.89 -12.95
N MET A 307 -7.11 -3.97 -13.60
CA MET A 307 -5.70 -4.38 -13.59
C MET A 307 -4.84 -3.39 -14.35
N ASP A 308 -5.29 -2.97 -15.54
CA ASP A 308 -4.58 -2.04 -16.41
C ASP A 308 -4.44 -0.66 -15.74
N THR A 309 -5.48 -0.24 -15.03
CA THR A 309 -5.46 1.00 -14.25
C THR A 309 -4.47 0.94 -13.10
N LEU A 310 -4.34 -0.21 -12.43
CA LEU A 310 -3.34 -0.38 -11.36
C LEU A 310 -1.92 -0.38 -11.91
N GLU A 311 -1.66 -0.96 -13.09
CA GLU A 311 -0.31 -1.04 -13.69
C GLU A 311 0.39 0.32 -13.77
N GLY A 312 -0.36 1.39 -14.05
CA GLY A 312 0.18 2.76 -14.09
C GLY A 312 0.65 3.34 -12.74
N LEU A 313 0.43 2.66 -11.62
CA LEU A 313 0.86 3.10 -10.29
C LEU A 313 2.18 2.50 -9.82
N SER A 314 2.65 1.41 -10.44
CA SER A 314 3.90 0.73 -10.05
C SER A 314 5.04 1.09 -11.01
N LEU A 315 6.17 1.52 -10.45
CA LEU A 315 7.40 1.73 -11.20
C LEU A 315 8.12 0.41 -11.57
N ARG A 316 7.65 -0.72 -11.05
CA ARG A 316 8.39 -2.00 -11.09
C ARG A 316 7.53 -3.19 -11.51
N GLY A 317 6.30 -2.91 -11.95
CA GLY A 317 5.29 -3.92 -12.23
C GLY A 317 4.70 -4.58 -10.98
N TYR A 318 3.89 -5.61 -11.22
CA TYR A 318 3.12 -6.31 -10.20
C TYR A 318 3.32 -7.83 -10.28
N THR A 319 3.06 -8.50 -9.16
CA THR A 319 3.01 -9.95 -9.02
C THR A 319 1.77 -10.35 -8.21
N GLU A 320 1.25 -11.56 -8.45
CA GLU A 320 0.22 -12.16 -7.59
C GLU A 320 0.79 -12.65 -6.25
N GLY A 321 2.12 -12.56 -6.08
CA GLY A 321 2.81 -13.11 -4.92
C GLY A 321 2.64 -14.63 -4.85
N PHE A 322 2.44 -15.14 -3.64
CA PHE A 322 2.31 -16.58 -3.41
C PHE A 322 0.88 -17.10 -3.56
N TYR A 323 -0.10 -16.23 -3.84
CA TYR A 323 -1.49 -16.63 -4.05
C TYR A 323 -1.66 -17.67 -5.17
N ARG A 324 -0.79 -17.61 -6.17
CA ARG A 324 -0.64 -18.64 -7.19
C ARG A 324 0.77 -19.26 -7.11
N ARG A 325 0.87 -20.48 -6.59
CA ARG A 325 2.14 -21.23 -6.56
C ARG A 325 2.56 -21.61 -7.98
N HIS A 326 3.82 -21.36 -8.32
CA HIS A 326 4.45 -21.68 -9.60
C HIS A 326 3.72 -21.05 -10.80
N VAL A 327 3.99 -19.77 -11.06
CA VAL A 327 3.76 -19.23 -12.40
C VAL A 327 4.82 -19.87 -13.30
N PRO A 328 4.46 -20.52 -14.43
CA PRO A 328 5.44 -21.13 -15.31
C PRO A 328 6.57 -20.16 -15.65
N GLU A 329 7.80 -20.65 -15.75
CA GLU A 329 9.04 -19.86 -15.97
C GLU A 329 8.93 -18.92 -17.19
N GLU A 330 8.16 -19.33 -18.21
CA GLU A 330 7.82 -18.54 -19.40
C GLU A 330 7.06 -17.23 -19.09
N TYR A 331 6.30 -17.17 -17.98
CA TYR A 331 5.64 -15.95 -17.48
C TYR A 331 6.49 -15.20 -16.45
N GLN A 332 7.57 -15.82 -15.97
CA GLN A 332 8.61 -15.19 -15.16
C GLN A 332 9.73 -14.60 -16.05
N SER A 333 9.40 -14.21 -17.28
CA SER A 333 10.34 -13.52 -18.14
C SER A 333 10.83 -12.22 -17.47
N TYR A 334 12.06 -12.23 -16.98
CA TYR A 334 12.85 -11.03 -16.68
C TYR A 334 13.32 -10.31 -17.96
N LYS A 335 12.92 -10.80 -19.15
CA LYS A 335 13.12 -10.12 -20.43
C LYS A 335 12.29 -8.84 -20.47
N ASP A 336 13.01 -7.71 -20.52
CA ASP A 336 12.61 -6.36 -20.91
C ASP A 336 11.25 -5.86 -20.39
N ARG A 337 11.25 -5.20 -19.22
CA ARG A 337 10.05 -4.52 -18.69
C ARG A 337 10.29 -3.10 -18.17
N ASN A 338 11.38 -2.45 -18.59
CA ASN A 338 11.48 -0.99 -18.49
C ASN A 338 10.58 -0.26 -19.53
N GLU A 339 9.85 -1.00 -20.38
CA GLU A 339 9.08 -0.44 -21.51
C GLU A 339 7.63 -0.04 -21.19
N THR A 340 7.07 -0.40 -20.03
CA THR A 340 5.77 0.17 -19.64
C THR A 340 5.99 1.56 -19.05
N GLY A 341 6.21 2.54 -19.94
CA GLY A 341 6.30 3.96 -19.58
C GLY A 341 5.11 4.39 -18.69
N ILE A 342 5.30 5.48 -17.95
CA ILE A 342 4.26 6.09 -17.09
C ILE A 342 2.99 6.27 -17.92
N LYS A 343 1.97 5.41 -17.74
CA LYS A 343 0.71 5.49 -18.51
C LYS A 343 -0.20 6.63 -18.03
N GLN A 344 0.01 7.10 -16.80
CA GLN A 344 -0.82 8.11 -16.15
C GLN A 344 -0.01 8.93 -15.15
N GLN A 345 -0.30 10.22 -15.08
CA GLN A 345 0.36 11.16 -14.16
C GLN A 345 -0.67 12.09 -13.53
N VAL A 346 -0.64 12.26 -12.21
CA VAL A 346 -1.45 13.30 -11.54
C VAL A 346 -0.92 14.66 -11.94
N VAL A 347 -1.75 15.47 -12.56
CA VAL A 347 -1.41 16.81 -13.02
C VAL A 347 -2.04 17.92 -12.18
N GLY A 348 -3.06 17.62 -11.37
CA GLY A 348 -3.63 18.59 -10.44
C GLY A 348 -4.52 18.00 -9.34
N GLU A 349 -4.79 18.82 -8.32
CA GLU A 349 -5.85 18.60 -7.33
C GLU A 349 -7.02 19.55 -7.66
N LEU A 350 -8.26 19.08 -7.46
CA LEU A 350 -9.44 19.89 -7.77
C LEU A 350 -9.75 20.84 -6.60
N LEU A 351 -10.16 22.06 -6.93
CA LEU A 351 -10.45 23.11 -5.94
C LEU A 351 -11.92 23.49 -5.90
N ASP A 352 -12.51 23.77 -7.07
CA ASP A 352 -13.89 24.25 -7.18
C ASP A 352 -14.46 23.95 -8.56
N TYR A 353 -15.78 23.90 -8.69
CA TYR A 353 -16.48 23.68 -9.97
C TYR A 353 -17.67 24.63 -10.13
N ASP A 354 -17.59 25.53 -11.12
CA ASP A 354 -18.70 26.40 -11.51
C ASP A 354 -19.59 25.65 -12.52
N SER A 355 -20.69 25.08 -12.03
CA SER A 355 -21.65 24.33 -12.85
C SER A 355 -22.37 25.20 -13.89
N SER A 356 -22.50 26.51 -13.66
CA SER A 356 -23.16 27.42 -14.60
C SER A 356 -22.31 27.70 -15.83
N LYS A 357 -20.98 27.65 -15.68
CA LYS A 357 -20.00 27.87 -16.75
C LYS A 357 -19.30 26.60 -17.21
N GLN A 358 -19.53 25.48 -16.52
CA GLN A 358 -18.83 24.21 -16.70
C GLN A 358 -17.31 24.36 -16.59
N LEU A 359 -16.85 25.16 -15.62
CA LEU A 359 -15.43 25.44 -15.40
C LEU A 359 -14.93 24.80 -14.10
N LEU A 360 -13.92 23.95 -14.23
CA LEU A 360 -13.23 23.29 -13.13
C LEU A 360 -11.95 24.03 -12.78
N LYS A 361 -11.83 24.44 -11.52
CA LYS A 361 -10.65 25.10 -10.96
C LYS A 361 -9.69 24.04 -10.41
N VAL A 362 -8.44 24.07 -10.89
CA VAL A 362 -7.43 23.03 -10.64
C VAL A 362 -6.18 23.66 -10.06
N LEU A 363 -5.72 23.13 -8.93
CA LEU A 363 -4.38 23.38 -8.41
C LEU A 363 -3.38 22.49 -9.14
N VAL A 364 -2.58 23.09 -10.02
CA VAL A 364 -1.62 22.39 -10.86
C VAL A 364 -0.50 21.80 -10.00
N LYS A 365 -0.14 20.55 -10.30
CA LYS A 365 0.98 19.80 -9.70
C LYS A 365 2.05 19.49 -10.73
N ASN A 366 1.64 19.01 -11.90
CA ASN A 366 2.50 18.72 -13.04
C ASN A 366 1.94 19.39 -14.29
N GLN A 367 2.78 19.57 -15.30
CA GLN A 367 2.40 20.22 -16.55
C GLN A 367 1.44 19.37 -17.38
N PHE A 368 0.47 20.04 -18.00
CA PHE A 368 -0.45 19.51 -19.01
C PHE A 368 -0.80 20.62 -20.02
N SER A 369 -1.23 20.24 -21.21
CA SER A 369 -1.49 21.15 -22.34
C SER A 369 -2.83 20.87 -23.00
N VAL A 370 -3.36 21.86 -23.72
CA VAL A 370 -4.53 21.68 -24.59
C VAL A 370 -4.27 20.53 -25.56
N GLY A 371 -5.27 19.66 -25.75
CA GLY A 371 -5.18 18.42 -26.52
C GLY A 371 -4.82 17.17 -25.70
N ASP A 372 -4.37 17.32 -24.44
CA ASP A 372 -4.11 16.16 -23.59
C ASP A 372 -5.40 15.40 -23.25
N THR A 373 -5.29 14.06 -23.15
CA THR A 373 -6.37 13.24 -22.58
C THR A 373 -6.27 13.26 -21.06
N LEU A 374 -7.29 13.83 -20.43
CA LEU A 374 -7.38 13.98 -18.98
C LEU A 374 -8.48 13.09 -18.40
N GLU A 375 -8.28 12.63 -17.17
CA GLU A 375 -9.26 11.99 -16.32
C GLU A 375 -9.45 12.82 -15.04
N ILE A 376 -10.69 13.19 -14.77
CA ILE A 376 -11.14 13.78 -13.52
C ILE A 376 -11.59 12.61 -12.64
N MET A 377 -10.78 12.29 -11.64
CA MET A 377 -11.07 11.25 -10.67
C MET A 377 -11.77 11.86 -9.45
N LEU A 378 -12.98 11.41 -9.16
CA LEU A 378 -13.77 11.80 -7.98
C LEU A 378 -14.21 10.57 -7.18
N PRO A 379 -14.54 10.74 -5.89
CA PRO A 379 -15.17 9.68 -5.09
C PRO A 379 -16.42 9.06 -5.74
N THR A 380 -17.21 9.89 -6.43
CA THR A 380 -18.47 9.51 -7.07
C THR A 380 -18.29 8.85 -8.44
N GLY A 381 -17.10 8.95 -9.05
CA GLY A 381 -16.81 8.38 -10.36
C GLY A 381 -15.66 9.07 -11.08
N ASN A 382 -15.29 8.52 -12.24
CA ASN A 382 -14.21 9.04 -13.07
C ASN A 382 -14.78 9.56 -14.40
N TYR A 383 -14.30 10.71 -14.85
CA TYR A 383 -14.73 11.35 -16.09
C TYR A 383 -13.54 11.60 -16.99
N ARG A 384 -13.56 11.08 -18.21
CA ARG A 384 -12.46 11.25 -19.17
C ARG A 384 -12.84 12.27 -20.23
N THR A 385 -11.94 13.18 -20.55
CA THR A 385 -12.13 14.20 -21.59
C THR A 385 -10.82 14.56 -22.27
N THR A 386 -10.88 15.03 -23.51
CA THR A 386 -9.79 15.75 -24.13
C THR A 386 -9.83 17.20 -23.67
N LEU A 387 -8.69 17.77 -23.32
CA LEU A 387 -8.62 19.15 -22.84
C LEU A 387 -8.75 20.13 -24.01
N GLU A 388 -9.79 20.96 -24.00
CA GLU A 388 -10.08 21.89 -25.10
C GLU A 388 -9.50 23.30 -24.88
N ALA A 389 -9.45 23.75 -23.63
CA ALA A 389 -8.96 25.07 -23.26
C ALA A 389 -8.39 25.09 -21.84
N ILE A 390 -7.49 26.02 -21.59
CA ILE A 390 -6.98 26.33 -20.25
C ILE A 390 -7.01 27.86 -20.10
N ASP A 391 -7.58 28.34 -19.00
CA ASP A 391 -7.49 29.74 -18.60
C ASP A 391 -6.64 29.87 -17.34
N SER A 392 -5.80 30.90 -17.27
CA SER A 392 -5.05 31.26 -16.06
C SER A 392 -5.99 31.74 -14.96
N ALA A 393 -5.49 31.90 -13.74
CA ALA A 393 -6.26 32.47 -12.64
C ALA A 393 -6.79 33.89 -12.93
N GLU A 394 -6.12 34.63 -13.83
CA GLU A 394 -6.50 35.97 -14.29
C GLU A 394 -7.47 35.94 -15.49
N GLY A 395 -7.84 34.75 -16.00
CA GLY A 395 -8.77 34.59 -17.12
C GLY A 395 -8.13 34.72 -18.51
N HIS A 396 -6.80 34.65 -18.61
CA HIS A 396 -6.12 34.63 -19.91
C HIS A 396 -6.03 33.19 -20.45
N SER A 397 -6.39 33.00 -21.72
CA SER A 397 -6.24 31.71 -22.38
C SER A 397 -4.76 31.34 -22.54
N ILE A 398 -4.39 30.14 -22.09
CA ILE A 398 -3.04 29.59 -22.17
C ILE A 398 -3.06 28.21 -22.84
N GLN A 399 -1.97 27.86 -23.53
CA GLN A 399 -1.86 26.54 -24.19
C GLN A 399 -1.37 25.44 -23.25
N ARG A 400 -0.76 25.83 -22.13
CA ARG A 400 -0.02 24.92 -21.25
C ARG A 400 -0.04 25.41 -19.82
N ALA A 401 -0.38 24.52 -18.89
CA ALA A 401 -0.28 24.77 -17.47
C ALA A 401 1.21 24.73 -17.03
N PRO A 402 1.72 25.79 -16.36
CA PRO A 402 3.16 25.97 -16.13
C PRO A 402 3.78 25.05 -15.06
N GLY A 403 2.98 24.22 -14.36
CA GLY A 403 3.44 23.27 -13.34
C GLY A 403 3.04 23.68 -11.91
N SER A 404 3.63 23.04 -10.91
CA SER A 404 3.25 23.16 -9.49
C SER A 404 3.11 24.62 -9.01
N GLY A 405 2.10 24.89 -8.19
CA GLY A 405 1.89 26.19 -7.54
C GLY A 405 0.97 27.16 -8.30
N HIS A 406 0.49 26.79 -9.48
CA HIS A 406 -0.44 27.59 -10.26
C HIS A 406 -1.86 27.07 -10.14
N VAL A 407 -2.82 27.98 -10.31
CA VAL A 407 -4.23 27.63 -10.42
C VAL A 407 -4.70 27.97 -11.82
N VAL A 408 -5.40 27.03 -12.44
CA VAL A 408 -5.98 27.19 -13.78
C VAL A 408 -7.45 26.77 -13.76
N CYS A 409 -8.20 27.25 -14.74
CA CYS A 409 -9.56 26.82 -15.02
C CYS A 409 -9.58 26.03 -16.33
N ILE A 410 -10.30 24.91 -16.33
CA ILE A 410 -10.49 24.08 -17.53
C ILE A 410 -11.98 23.78 -17.74
N PRO A 411 -12.47 23.68 -18.99
CA PRO A 411 -13.80 23.17 -19.26
C PRO A 411 -13.93 21.73 -18.78
N ALA A 412 -15.01 21.42 -18.06
CA ALA A 412 -15.31 20.07 -17.60
C ALA A 412 -16.81 19.86 -17.47
N ASN A 413 -17.29 18.72 -17.98
CA ASN A 413 -18.67 18.29 -17.80
C ASN A 413 -18.75 17.26 -16.66
N ILE A 414 -18.99 17.74 -15.44
CA ILE A 414 -19.08 16.89 -14.24
C ILE A 414 -20.55 16.83 -13.82
N GLN A 415 -21.11 15.61 -13.80
CA GLN A 415 -22.52 15.41 -13.42
C GLN A 415 -22.72 15.53 -11.91
N ASP A 416 -21.77 15.00 -11.13
CA ASP A 416 -21.77 15.08 -9.68
C ASP A 416 -20.41 15.57 -9.17
N ALA A 417 -20.38 16.82 -8.71
CA ALA A 417 -19.20 17.49 -8.16
C ALA A 417 -19.10 17.38 -6.62
N ASN A 418 -19.85 16.48 -5.99
CA ASN A 418 -19.72 16.24 -4.56
C ASN A 418 -18.30 15.74 -4.20
N GLN A 419 -17.81 16.17 -3.03
CA GLN A 419 -16.49 15.82 -2.52
C GLN A 419 -15.34 16.19 -3.48
N LEU A 420 -15.48 17.31 -4.19
CA LEU A 420 -14.48 17.80 -5.16
C LEU A 420 -13.11 18.02 -4.51
N GLU A 421 -13.06 18.38 -3.22
CA GLU A 421 -11.84 18.49 -2.42
C GLU A 421 -11.05 17.18 -2.32
N HIS A 422 -11.68 16.05 -2.67
CA HIS A 422 -11.07 14.73 -2.80
C HIS A 422 -10.70 14.33 -4.23
N GLY A 423 -10.93 15.21 -5.20
CA GLY A 423 -10.66 14.95 -6.61
C GLY A 423 -9.20 15.10 -7.02
N TYR A 424 -8.86 14.43 -8.12
CA TYR A 424 -7.58 14.53 -8.82
C TYR A 424 -7.81 14.74 -10.32
N LEU A 425 -6.94 15.52 -10.95
CA LEU A 425 -6.83 15.60 -12.40
C LEU A 425 -5.61 14.80 -12.85
N ILE A 426 -5.82 13.89 -13.79
CA ILE A 426 -4.83 12.90 -14.22
C ILE A 426 -4.67 12.98 -15.72
N ARG A 427 -3.43 13.04 -16.21
CA ARG A 427 -3.12 12.97 -17.63
C ARG A 427 -2.82 11.54 -18.01
N HIS A 428 -3.40 11.08 -19.11
CA HIS A 428 -3.07 9.79 -19.72
C HIS A 428 -2.19 10.00 -20.94
N TRP A 429 -1.19 9.15 -21.10
CA TRP A 429 -0.40 9.07 -22.31
C TRP A 429 -1.04 8.05 -23.24
N SER A 430 -1.32 8.44 -24.49
CA SER A 430 -1.66 7.48 -25.53
C SER A 430 -0.46 6.57 -25.77
N GLU A 431 -0.68 5.26 -25.83
CA GLU A 431 0.34 4.35 -26.37
C GLU A 431 0.73 4.90 -27.74
N LEU A 432 2.02 5.22 -27.91
CA LEU A 432 2.56 5.46 -29.24
C LEU A 432 2.22 4.21 -30.05
N GLN A 433 1.34 4.35 -31.03
CA GLN A 433 1.21 3.36 -32.09
C GLN A 433 2.55 3.39 -32.84
N SER A 434 3.45 2.52 -32.41
CA SER A 434 4.65 2.11 -33.15
C SER A 434 4.25 1.19 -34.29
#